data_AF-E3T388-F1
#
_entry.id   AF-E3T388-F1
#
_cell.length_a   1.000
_cell.length_b   1.000
_cell.length_c   1.000
_cell.angle_alpha   90.00
_cell.angle_beta   90.00
_cell.angle_gamma   90.00
#
_symmetry.space_group_name_H-M   'P 1'
#
loop_
_entity.id
_entity.type
_entity.pdbx_description
1 polymer ?
#
loop_
_entity_poly.entity_id
_entity_poly.type
_entity_poly.pdbx_seq_one_letter_code
_entity_poly.pdbx_strand_id
1 'polypeptide(L)'
;YVAFLKLFLETAEKHFMVGHRVHYYVFTDQLAAVPRVTLGTGRQLSVLEVRAYKRWQDVSMRRMEMISDFCERRFLSEVDYLVCVDVDMEFRDHVGVEILTPLFGTLHPGFYGSSREAFTYERRPQSQAYIPKDEGDFYYLGGFFGGSVQEMQRLTRACHQAMMVDQANGIEAVWHDESHLNKYLLRHKPTKVLSPEYLWDQQLLGWPAVLRKLRFTAVPKNHQAVRNRERLPGALGGLPAAPSPSRPWF
;
A
#
# COMPACT_ATOMS: atom_id res chain seq x y z
N TYR A 1 -7.70 -8.81 7.47
CA TYR A 1 -7.81 -7.38 7.11
C TYR A 1 -9.23 -6.90 6.78
N VAL A 2 -10.22 -7.77 6.51
CA VAL A 2 -11.62 -7.34 6.25
C VAL A 2 -12.22 -6.45 7.34
N ALA A 3 -11.78 -6.58 8.59
CA ALA A 3 -12.21 -5.74 9.71
C ALA A 3 -11.97 -4.23 9.51
N PHE A 4 -11.01 -3.84 8.66
CA PHE A 4 -10.72 -2.42 8.39
C PHE A 4 -11.64 -1.80 7.33
N LEU A 5 -12.31 -2.62 6.51
CA LEU A 5 -13.05 -2.14 5.34
C LEU A 5 -14.14 -1.14 5.69
N LYS A 6 -14.84 -1.33 6.83
CA LYS A 6 -15.96 -0.46 7.20
C LYS A 6 -15.47 0.97 7.43
N LEU A 7 -14.46 1.14 8.30
CA LEU A 7 -13.88 2.44 8.59
C LEU A 7 -13.24 3.07 7.35
N PHE A 8 -12.49 2.26 6.58
CA PHE A 8 -11.85 2.70 5.35
C PHE A 8 -12.86 3.28 4.35
N LEU A 9 -13.94 2.54 4.05
CA LEU A 9 -14.95 2.95 3.07
C LEU A 9 -15.79 4.13 3.59
N GLU A 10 -16.20 4.12 4.86
CA GLU A 10 -16.99 5.21 5.46
C GLU A 10 -16.22 6.54 5.50
N THR A 11 -14.91 6.49 5.69
CA THR A 11 -14.06 7.69 5.66
C THR A 11 -13.70 8.09 4.23
N ALA A 12 -13.53 7.15 3.31
CA ALA A 12 -13.36 7.44 1.89
C ALA A 12 -14.57 8.18 1.31
N GLU A 13 -15.80 7.82 1.68
CA GLU A 13 -17.01 8.55 1.26
C GLU A 13 -17.02 10.03 1.67
N LYS A 14 -16.36 10.37 2.78
CA LYS A 14 -16.32 11.75 3.29
C LYS A 14 -15.22 12.59 2.64
N HIS A 15 -14.14 11.97 2.16
CA HIS A 15 -12.88 12.67 1.91
C HIS A 15 -12.21 12.34 0.57
N PHE A 16 -12.52 11.19 -0.03
CA PHE A 16 -11.85 10.72 -1.24
C PHE A 16 -12.64 11.10 -2.50
N MET A 17 -12.06 11.99 -3.31
CA MET A 17 -12.59 12.36 -4.63
C MET A 17 -14.08 12.78 -4.57
N VAL A 18 -14.45 13.50 -3.51
CA VAL A 18 -15.83 13.98 -3.33
C VAL A 18 -16.21 14.91 -4.49
N GLY A 19 -17.39 14.69 -5.06
CA GLY A 19 -17.86 15.40 -6.26
C GLY A 19 -17.43 14.77 -7.60
N HIS A 20 -16.61 13.72 -7.58
CA HIS A 20 -16.19 12.97 -8.76
C HIS A 20 -16.75 11.55 -8.77
N ARG A 21 -16.77 10.93 -9.97
CA ARG A 21 -17.12 9.52 -10.14
C ARG A 21 -16.05 8.64 -9.50
N VAL A 22 -16.46 7.69 -8.66
CA VAL A 22 -15.55 6.77 -7.97
C VAL A 22 -16.04 5.34 -8.11
N HIS A 23 -15.12 4.45 -8.44
CA HIS A 23 -15.36 3.01 -8.42
C HIS A 23 -14.38 2.36 -7.44
N TYR A 24 -14.91 1.84 -6.33
CA TYR A 24 -14.14 1.06 -5.37
C TYR A 24 -14.00 -0.38 -5.84
N TYR A 25 -12.78 -0.89 -5.84
CA TYR A 25 -12.50 -2.30 -6.10
C TYR A 25 -11.96 -2.95 -4.83
N VAL A 26 -12.79 -3.78 -4.19
CA VAL A 26 -12.42 -4.47 -2.94
C VAL A 26 -11.97 -5.89 -3.30
N PHE A 27 -10.66 -6.11 -3.25
CA PHE A 27 -10.07 -7.44 -3.41
C PHE A 27 -10.16 -8.22 -2.09
N THR A 28 -10.78 -9.40 -2.10
CA THR A 28 -10.96 -10.19 -0.87
C THR A 28 -11.10 -11.69 -1.11
N ASP A 29 -10.67 -12.49 -0.13
CA ASP A 29 -10.96 -13.93 -0.04
C ASP A 29 -12.29 -14.23 0.66
N GLN A 30 -13.01 -13.19 1.15
CA GLN A 30 -14.19 -13.32 1.99
C GLN A 30 -15.29 -12.36 1.53
N LEU A 31 -15.97 -12.69 0.41
CA LEU A 31 -17.03 -11.88 -0.19
C LEU A 31 -18.11 -11.44 0.81
N ALA A 32 -18.57 -12.36 1.65
CA ALA A 32 -19.63 -12.10 2.64
C ALA A 32 -19.19 -11.18 3.79
N ALA A 33 -17.88 -10.97 3.99
CA ALA A 33 -17.35 -10.11 5.04
C ALA A 33 -17.21 -8.64 4.60
N VAL A 34 -17.47 -8.33 3.32
CA VAL A 34 -17.44 -6.93 2.85
C VAL A 34 -18.65 -6.18 3.43
N PRO A 35 -18.43 -5.07 4.16
CA PRO A 35 -19.51 -4.35 4.80
C PRO A 35 -20.41 -3.65 3.77
N ARG A 36 -21.70 -3.56 4.07
CA ARG A 36 -22.63 -2.69 3.34
C ARG A 36 -22.42 -1.26 3.80
N VAL A 37 -21.85 -0.42 2.94
CA VAL A 37 -21.62 1.00 3.20
C VAL A 37 -22.49 1.82 2.24
N THR A 38 -23.12 2.88 2.75
CA THR A 38 -23.89 3.80 1.91
C THR A 38 -22.92 4.60 1.03
N LEU A 39 -23.11 4.53 -0.28
CA LEU A 39 -22.30 5.27 -1.25
C LEU A 39 -23.07 6.49 -1.77
N GLY A 40 -22.36 7.60 -1.94
CA GLY A 40 -22.87 8.80 -2.58
C GLY A 40 -23.23 8.59 -4.06
N THR A 41 -23.97 9.53 -4.62
CA THR A 41 -24.35 9.50 -6.05
C THR A 41 -23.12 9.49 -6.95
N GLY A 42 -23.13 8.65 -8.01
CA GLY A 42 -22.00 8.52 -8.94
C GLY A 42 -20.84 7.69 -8.41
N ARG A 43 -21.03 6.99 -7.28
CA ARG A 43 -20.04 6.12 -6.66
C ARG A 43 -20.54 4.69 -6.62
N GLN A 44 -19.66 3.74 -6.89
CA GLN A 44 -20.01 2.32 -6.92
C GLN A 44 -18.89 1.47 -6.34
N LEU A 45 -19.22 0.25 -5.92
CA LEU A 45 -18.28 -0.70 -5.34
C LEU A 45 -18.44 -2.05 -6.04
N SER A 46 -17.31 -2.63 -6.44
CA SER A 46 -17.21 -4.01 -6.92
C SER A 46 -16.32 -4.82 -6.00
N VAL A 47 -16.82 -5.98 -5.60
CA VAL A 47 -16.03 -6.95 -4.83
C VAL A 47 -15.39 -7.92 -5.82
N LEU A 48 -14.07 -8.09 -5.71
CA LEU A 48 -13.27 -8.93 -6.57
C LEU A 48 -12.73 -10.10 -5.73
N GLU A 49 -13.26 -11.30 -5.96
CA GLU A 49 -12.80 -12.49 -5.25
C GLU A 49 -11.39 -12.85 -5.69
N VAL A 50 -10.49 -13.02 -4.71
CA VAL A 50 -9.12 -13.46 -4.93
C VAL A 50 -8.70 -14.47 -3.88
N ARG A 51 -7.75 -15.33 -4.23
CA ARG A 51 -7.17 -16.28 -3.29
C ARG A 51 -6.43 -15.58 -2.15
N ALA A 52 -6.54 -16.14 -0.95
CA ALA A 52 -5.64 -15.79 0.14
C ALA A 52 -4.30 -16.53 -0.01
N TYR A 53 -3.20 -15.85 0.32
CA TYR A 53 -1.89 -16.46 0.52
C TYR A 53 -1.62 -16.64 2.01
N LYS A 54 -0.81 -17.66 2.37
CA LYS A 54 -0.56 -18.01 3.77
C LYS A 54 0.29 -16.97 4.50
N ARG A 55 1.31 -16.44 3.83
CA ARG A 55 2.23 -15.43 4.38
C ARG A 55 1.68 -14.04 4.08
N TRP A 56 1.74 -13.14 5.06
CA TRP A 56 1.33 -11.74 4.86
C TRP A 56 2.19 -11.04 3.81
N GLN A 57 3.46 -11.45 3.69
CA GLN A 57 4.39 -11.01 2.64
C GLN A 57 3.83 -11.30 1.26
N ASP A 58 3.40 -12.55 1.03
CA ASP A 58 2.83 -12.97 -0.25
C ASP A 58 1.49 -12.25 -0.51
N VAL A 59 0.68 -12.02 0.52
CA VAL A 59 -0.55 -11.22 0.39
C VAL A 59 -0.23 -9.79 -0.08
N SER A 60 0.81 -9.16 0.48
CA SER A 60 1.24 -7.81 0.10
C SER A 60 1.81 -7.78 -1.32
N MET A 61 2.73 -8.69 -1.63
CA MET A 61 3.43 -8.77 -2.91
C MET A 61 2.50 -9.08 -4.09
N ARG A 62 1.55 -10.00 -3.89
CA ARG A 62 0.64 -10.46 -4.96
C ARG A 62 -0.39 -9.40 -5.37
N ARG A 63 -0.51 -8.29 -4.63
CA ARG A 63 -1.31 -7.14 -5.07
C ARG A 63 -0.85 -6.61 -6.43
N MET A 64 0.46 -6.61 -6.70
CA MET A 64 0.99 -6.14 -7.99
C MET A 64 0.49 -7.01 -9.15
N GLU A 65 0.49 -8.34 -8.99
CA GLU A 65 -0.07 -9.28 -9.98
C GLU A 65 -1.56 -9.01 -10.19
N MET A 66 -2.34 -9.00 -9.09
CA MET A 66 -3.79 -8.82 -9.10
C MET A 66 -4.20 -7.49 -9.74
N ILE A 67 -3.54 -6.39 -9.39
CA ILE A 67 -3.83 -5.08 -9.98
C ILE A 67 -3.52 -5.10 -11.48
N SER A 68 -2.38 -5.70 -11.90
CA SER A 68 -2.01 -5.75 -13.32
C SER A 68 -3.01 -6.57 -14.15
N ASP A 69 -3.51 -7.68 -13.60
CA ASP A 69 -4.52 -8.53 -14.23
C ASP A 69 -5.83 -7.78 -14.41
N PHE A 70 -6.28 -7.07 -13.37
CA PHE A 70 -7.53 -6.33 -13.43
C PHE A 70 -7.43 -5.03 -14.22
N CYS A 71 -6.23 -4.49 -14.45
CA CYS A 71 -6.04 -3.42 -15.44
C CYS A 71 -6.55 -3.86 -16.82
N GLU A 72 -6.16 -5.06 -17.26
CA GLU A 72 -6.58 -5.61 -18.56
C GLU A 72 -8.04 -6.04 -18.57
N ARG A 73 -8.51 -6.67 -17.49
CA ARG A 73 -9.85 -7.26 -17.44
C ARG A 73 -10.96 -6.23 -17.25
N ARG A 74 -10.69 -5.13 -16.53
CA ARG A 74 -11.74 -4.20 -16.07
C ARG A 74 -11.33 -2.73 -16.11
N PHE A 75 -10.21 -2.36 -15.50
CA PHE A 75 -9.98 -0.96 -15.18
C PHE A 75 -9.83 -0.08 -16.43
N LEU A 76 -9.26 -0.61 -17.53
CA LEU A 76 -9.13 0.12 -18.79
C LEU A 76 -10.46 0.59 -19.39
N SER A 77 -11.57 -0.09 -19.11
CA SER A 77 -12.90 0.29 -19.62
C SER A 77 -13.78 0.99 -18.59
N GLU A 78 -13.36 1.05 -17.32
CA GLU A 78 -14.21 1.52 -16.22
C GLU A 78 -13.72 2.84 -15.60
N VAL A 79 -12.41 3.12 -15.60
CA VAL A 79 -11.82 4.29 -14.90
C VAL A 79 -10.65 4.92 -15.66
N ASP A 80 -10.43 6.22 -15.47
CA ASP A 80 -9.28 6.94 -16.06
C ASP A 80 -8.00 6.78 -15.23
N TYR A 81 -8.15 6.76 -13.91
CA TYR A 81 -7.06 6.69 -12.93
C TYR A 81 -7.31 5.62 -11.88
N LEU A 82 -6.24 4.99 -11.41
CA LEU A 82 -6.24 4.08 -10.28
C LEU A 82 -5.44 4.69 -9.12
N VAL A 83 -5.99 4.55 -7.92
CA VAL A 83 -5.34 4.86 -6.66
C VAL A 83 -5.30 3.58 -5.84
N CYS A 84 -4.11 3.09 -5.57
CA CYS A 84 -3.88 1.84 -4.84
C CYS A 84 -3.36 2.15 -3.44
N VAL A 85 -4.11 1.70 -2.43
CA VAL A 85 -3.84 2.03 -1.02
C VAL A 85 -3.99 0.83 -0.09
N ASP A 86 -3.31 0.89 1.04
CA ASP A 86 -3.49 -0.03 2.16
C ASP A 86 -4.84 0.17 2.86
N VAL A 87 -5.45 -0.93 3.31
CA VAL A 87 -6.82 -0.92 3.86
C VAL A 87 -6.86 -0.62 5.37
N ASP A 88 -5.76 -0.84 6.07
CA ASP A 88 -5.58 -0.64 7.51
C ASP A 88 -5.30 0.84 7.86
N MET A 89 -6.09 1.69 7.22
CA MET A 89 -5.95 3.13 7.16
C MET A 89 -7.35 3.78 7.21
N GLU A 90 -7.40 5.07 7.52
CA GLU A 90 -8.62 5.88 7.47
C GLU A 90 -8.35 7.25 6.84
N PHE A 91 -9.34 7.81 6.15
CA PHE A 91 -9.28 9.17 5.64
C PHE A 91 -9.75 10.16 6.72
N ARG A 92 -9.02 11.26 6.92
CA ARG A 92 -9.32 12.29 7.95
C ARG A 92 -9.46 13.69 7.38
N ASP A 93 -8.98 13.93 6.16
CA ASP A 93 -9.09 15.21 5.44
C ASP A 93 -9.10 14.93 3.93
N HIS A 94 -9.36 15.96 3.14
CA HIS A 94 -9.48 15.93 1.69
C HIS A 94 -8.31 15.22 1.00
N VAL A 95 -8.65 14.24 0.17
CA VAL A 95 -7.80 13.58 -0.83
C VAL A 95 -8.55 13.60 -2.16
N GLY A 96 -8.19 14.51 -3.05
CA GLY A 96 -8.94 14.75 -4.27
C GLY A 96 -8.10 14.71 -5.54
N VAL A 97 -8.62 15.38 -6.58
CA VAL A 97 -8.04 15.37 -7.92
C VAL A 97 -6.64 15.97 -7.99
N GLU A 98 -6.19 16.69 -6.94
CA GLU A 98 -4.83 17.21 -6.86
C GLU A 98 -3.76 16.12 -6.95
N ILE A 99 -4.08 14.88 -6.56
CA ILE A 99 -3.16 13.74 -6.66
C ILE A 99 -3.09 13.12 -8.06
N LEU A 100 -4.11 13.35 -8.90
CA LEU A 100 -4.24 12.67 -10.20
C LEU A 100 -3.20 13.18 -11.18
N THR A 101 -2.49 12.25 -11.80
CA THR A 101 -1.38 12.46 -12.74
C THR A 101 -1.07 11.12 -13.43
N PRO A 102 -0.30 11.06 -14.53
CA PRO A 102 0.03 9.79 -15.16
C PRO A 102 0.61 8.76 -14.19
N LEU A 103 1.53 9.16 -13.30
CA LEU A 103 2.13 8.31 -12.29
C LEU A 103 2.50 9.12 -11.03
N PHE A 104 2.13 8.65 -9.84
CA PHE A 104 2.57 9.21 -8.57
C PHE A 104 3.02 8.16 -7.57
N GLY A 105 3.95 8.57 -6.70
CA GLY A 105 4.31 7.87 -5.47
C GLY A 105 4.17 8.79 -4.27
N THR A 106 4.08 8.21 -3.07
CA THR A 106 3.92 8.96 -1.82
C THR A 106 5.17 8.85 -0.97
N LEU A 107 5.67 9.97 -0.43
CA LEU A 107 6.81 9.97 0.47
C LEU A 107 6.48 9.19 1.74
N HIS A 108 7.33 8.23 2.10
CA HIS A 108 7.15 7.45 3.30
C HIS A 108 7.31 8.33 4.56
N PRO A 109 6.38 8.28 5.53
CA PRO A 109 6.37 9.18 6.67
C PRO A 109 7.56 9.00 7.62
N GLY A 110 8.14 7.81 7.71
CA GLY A 110 9.41 7.55 8.42
C GLY A 110 10.70 8.05 7.75
N PHE A 111 10.68 8.54 6.50
CA PHE A 111 11.91 8.81 5.73
C PHE A 111 11.94 10.14 4.97
N TYR A 112 10.87 10.94 4.96
CA TYR A 112 10.81 12.17 4.15
C TYR A 112 11.87 13.23 4.46
N GLY A 113 12.47 13.19 5.66
CA GLY A 113 13.60 14.06 6.06
C GLY A 113 14.96 13.34 6.14
N SER A 114 15.03 12.07 5.74
CA SER A 114 16.23 11.24 5.85
C SER A 114 17.13 11.38 4.61
N SER A 115 18.42 11.15 4.78
CA SER A 115 19.36 11.04 3.67
C SER A 115 19.25 9.68 2.94
N ARG A 116 19.64 9.63 1.67
CA ARG A 116 19.40 8.46 0.80
C ARG A 116 20.09 7.18 1.27
N GLU A 117 21.23 7.32 1.96
CA GLU A 117 21.98 6.22 2.52
C GLU A 117 21.27 5.56 3.72
N ALA A 118 20.38 6.30 4.39
CA ALA A 118 19.54 5.82 5.49
C ALA A 118 18.24 5.17 4.99
N PHE A 119 17.85 5.40 3.73
CA PHE A 119 16.72 4.72 3.11
C PHE A 119 16.91 3.21 3.12
N THR A 120 15.86 2.49 3.49
CA THR A 120 15.86 1.04 3.63
C THR A 120 15.59 0.32 2.32
N TYR A 121 16.08 0.84 1.19
CA TYR A 121 16.03 0.10 -0.07
C TYR A 121 16.68 -1.28 0.05
N GLU A 122 16.33 -2.18 -0.85
CA GLU A 122 17.07 -3.43 -1.01
C GLU A 122 18.52 -3.13 -1.42
N ARG A 123 19.48 -3.67 -0.66
CA ARG A 123 20.92 -3.40 -0.82
C ARG A 123 21.70 -4.63 -1.29
N ARG A 124 21.07 -5.80 -1.40
CA ARG A 124 21.67 -7.01 -1.95
C ARG A 124 21.61 -6.95 -3.48
N PRO A 125 22.76 -6.90 -4.19
CA PRO A 125 22.79 -6.80 -5.66
C PRO A 125 22.15 -7.96 -6.39
N GLN A 126 21.91 -9.08 -5.71
CA GLN A 126 21.25 -10.27 -6.26
C GLN A 126 19.75 -10.06 -6.51
N SER A 127 19.12 -9.09 -5.82
CA SER A 127 17.70 -8.77 -5.99
C SER A 127 17.48 -7.76 -7.12
N GLN A 128 16.40 -7.96 -7.88
CA GLN A 128 15.91 -7.00 -8.87
C GLN A 128 15.55 -5.65 -8.24
N ALA A 129 15.23 -5.60 -6.95
CA ALA A 129 14.92 -4.37 -6.23
C ALA A 129 16.16 -3.58 -5.77
N TYR A 130 17.38 -4.07 -6.05
CA TYR A 130 18.62 -3.43 -5.62
C TYR A 130 18.73 -1.95 -6.04
N ILE A 131 19.09 -1.10 -5.07
CA ILE A 131 19.46 0.31 -5.26
C ILE A 131 20.79 0.58 -4.53
N PRO A 132 21.84 1.06 -5.22
CA PRO A 132 23.10 1.49 -4.61
C PRO A 132 22.96 2.61 -3.56
N LYS A 133 23.95 2.76 -2.68
CA LYS A 133 23.91 3.75 -1.57
C LYS A 133 23.93 5.21 -2.03
N ASP A 134 24.52 5.47 -3.19
CA ASP A 134 24.64 6.77 -3.84
C ASP A 134 23.46 7.08 -4.78
N GLU A 135 22.57 6.13 -5.02
CA GLU A 135 21.34 6.32 -5.79
C GLU A 135 20.10 6.47 -4.90
N GLY A 136 19.04 7.09 -5.44
CA GLY A 136 17.77 7.32 -4.77
C GLY A 136 17.39 8.79 -4.68
N ASP A 137 16.18 9.12 -5.12
CA ASP A 137 15.60 10.47 -4.95
C ASP A 137 14.84 10.53 -3.62
N PHE A 138 13.89 9.61 -3.41
CA PHE A 138 13.01 9.55 -2.24
C PHE A 138 12.71 8.10 -1.86
N TYR A 139 12.40 7.86 -0.59
CA TYR A 139 11.82 6.60 -0.15
C TYR A 139 10.28 6.67 -0.24
N TYR A 140 9.72 6.01 -1.25
CA TYR A 140 8.30 5.94 -1.51
C TYR A 140 7.65 4.79 -0.74
N LEU A 141 6.40 4.96 -0.32
CA LEU A 141 5.67 3.95 0.45
C LEU A 141 4.85 3.02 -0.46
N GLY A 142 4.86 1.72 -0.16
CA GLY A 142 4.04 0.69 -0.82
C GLY A 142 2.53 0.80 -0.57
N GLY A 143 2.11 1.55 0.45
CA GLY A 143 0.72 1.70 0.87
C GLY A 143 -0.07 2.84 0.23
N PHE A 144 0.53 3.65 -0.65
CA PHE A 144 -0.19 4.67 -1.43
C PHE A 144 0.59 5.07 -2.70
N PHE A 145 0.14 4.56 -3.84
CA PHE A 145 0.63 4.91 -5.17
C PHE A 145 -0.51 4.88 -6.18
N GLY A 146 -0.32 5.46 -7.36
CA GLY A 146 -1.38 5.51 -8.35
C GLY A 146 -0.97 6.21 -9.64
N GLY A 147 -1.93 6.32 -10.54
CA GLY A 147 -1.68 6.89 -11.85
C GLY A 147 -2.81 6.61 -12.84
N SER A 148 -2.59 6.95 -14.10
CA SER A 148 -3.43 6.47 -15.19
C SER A 148 -3.43 4.94 -15.23
N VAL A 149 -4.51 4.32 -15.71
CA VAL A 149 -4.58 2.84 -15.79
C VAL A 149 -3.40 2.24 -16.57
N GLN A 150 -2.94 2.91 -17.64
CA GLN A 150 -1.79 2.46 -18.43
C GLN A 150 -0.49 2.45 -17.61
N GLU A 151 -0.19 3.53 -16.88
CA GLU A 151 1.00 3.59 -16.04
C GLU A 151 0.93 2.61 -14.87
N MET A 152 -0.26 2.41 -14.31
CA MET A 152 -0.48 1.45 -13.24
C MET A 152 -0.32 0.01 -13.71
N GLN A 153 -0.75 -0.31 -14.93
CA GLN A 153 -0.46 -1.61 -15.54
C GLN A 153 1.05 -1.82 -15.72
N ARG A 154 1.78 -0.80 -16.22
CA ARG A 154 3.24 -0.87 -16.42
C ARG A 154 3.98 -1.09 -15.09
N LEU A 155 3.68 -0.27 -14.09
CA LEU A 155 4.30 -0.36 -12.77
C LEU A 155 4.05 -1.71 -12.12
N THR A 156 2.79 -2.13 -12.03
CA THR A 156 2.43 -3.33 -11.29
C THR A 156 2.92 -4.60 -11.99
N ARG A 157 2.87 -4.64 -13.33
CA ARG A 157 3.49 -5.73 -14.11
C ARG A 157 4.99 -5.81 -13.91
N ALA A 158 5.70 -4.68 -14.00
CA ALA A 158 7.15 -4.66 -13.84
C ALA A 158 7.58 -5.09 -12.42
N CYS A 159 6.89 -4.61 -11.39
CA CYS A 159 7.13 -5.04 -10.01
C CYS A 159 6.85 -6.53 -9.83
N HIS A 160 5.74 -7.04 -10.37
CA HIS A 160 5.41 -8.46 -10.32
C HIS A 160 6.46 -9.34 -11.00
N GLN A 161 6.87 -8.99 -12.22
CA GLN A 161 7.91 -9.72 -12.94
C GLN A 161 9.24 -9.71 -12.19
N ALA A 162 9.64 -8.57 -11.62
CA ALA A 162 10.83 -8.47 -10.80
C ALA A 162 10.76 -9.36 -9.55
N MET A 163 9.61 -9.42 -8.88
CA MET A 163 9.37 -10.34 -7.76
C MET A 163 9.46 -11.80 -8.17
N MET A 164 9.00 -12.17 -9.37
CA MET A 164 9.10 -13.55 -9.86
C MET A 164 10.55 -13.95 -10.17
N VAL A 165 11.37 -13.01 -10.68
CA VAL A 165 12.80 -13.23 -10.86
C VAL A 165 13.50 -13.41 -9.52
N ASP A 166 13.19 -12.58 -8.53
CA ASP A 166 13.72 -12.71 -7.16
C ASP A 166 13.33 -14.06 -6.54
N GLN A 167 12.05 -14.45 -6.68
CA GLN A 167 11.56 -15.75 -6.21
C GLN A 167 12.33 -16.91 -6.87
N ALA A 168 12.56 -16.86 -8.19
CA ALA A 168 13.31 -17.90 -8.91
C ALA A 168 14.78 -17.97 -8.47
N ASN A 169 15.36 -16.84 -8.06
CA ASN A 169 16.71 -16.74 -7.51
C ASN A 169 16.79 -17.03 -6.01
N GLY A 170 15.69 -17.41 -5.37
CA GLY A 170 15.65 -17.73 -3.93
C GLY A 170 15.87 -16.52 -3.02
N ILE A 171 15.52 -15.31 -3.48
CA ILE A 171 15.62 -14.08 -2.70
C ILE A 171 14.24 -13.41 -2.59
N GLU A 172 13.97 -12.80 -1.44
CA GLU A 172 12.79 -11.94 -1.22
C GLU A 172 13.30 -10.58 -0.76
N ALA A 173 12.87 -9.50 -1.42
CA ALA A 173 13.35 -8.15 -1.13
C ALA A 173 12.96 -7.70 0.29
N VAL A 174 13.82 -6.91 0.93
CA VAL A 174 13.75 -6.56 2.36
C VAL A 174 12.42 -5.95 2.81
N TRP A 175 11.76 -5.16 1.96
CA TRP A 175 10.42 -4.60 2.18
C TRP A 175 9.45 -5.02 1.07
N HIS A 176 9.59 -6.25 0.58
CA HIS A 176 8.60 -6.89 -0.29
C HIS A 176 8.27 -6.03 -1.52
N ASP A 177 6.99 -5.77 -1.80
CA ASP A 177 6.52 -4.93 -2.89
C ASP A 177 7.01 -3.48 -2.82
N GLU A 178 7.21 -2.92 -1.62
CA GLU A 178 7.72 -1.55 -1.45
C GLU A 178 9.15 -1.41 -1.98
N SER A 179 9.99 -2.43 -1.81
CA SER A 179 11.35 -2.43 -2.38
C SER A 179 11.31 -2.36 -3.92
N HIS A 180 10.43 -3.15 -4.56
CA HIS A 180 10.28 -3.14 -6.01
C HIS A 180 9.63 -1.85 -6.53
N LEU A 181 8.66 -1.29 -5.79
CA LEU A 181 8.07 0.02 -6.10
C LEU A 181 9.14 1.11 -6.13
N ASN A 182 10.00 1.18 -5.12
CA ASN A 182 11.07 2.16 -5.05
C ASN A 182 12.05 2.03 -6.22
N LYS A 183 12.41 0.79 -6.58
CA LYS A 183 13.24 0.54 -7.77
C LYS A 183 12.56 1.01 -9.05
N TYR A 184 11.27 0.74 -9.21
CA TYR A 184 10.51 1.19 -10.37
C TYR A 184 10.48 2.71 -10.47
N LEU A 185 10.12 3.41 -9.39
CA LEU A 185 10.00 4.88 -9.36
C LEU A 185 11.35 5.61 -9.46
N LEU A 186 12.45 4.97 -9.04
CA LEU A 186 13.79 5.49 -9.31
C LEU A 186 14.10 5.52 -10.82
N ARG A 187 13.65 4.52 -11.56
CA ARG A 187 13.90 4.38 -13.01
C ARG A 187 12.83 5.02 -13.89
N HIS A 188 11.61 5.16 -13.37
CA HIS A 188 10.45 5.76 -14.03
C HIS A 188 9.90 6.86 -13.12
N LYS A 189 10.41 8.08 -13.31
CA LYS A 189 10.14 9.17 -12.37
C LYS A 189 8.64 9.44 -12.28
N PRO A 190 8.05 9.48 -11.08
CA PRO A 190 6.65 9.85 -10.94
C PRO A 190 6.44 11.31 -11.35
N THR A 191 5.35 11.56 -12.06
CA THR A 191 4.93 12.90 -12.52
C THR A 191 4.40 13.79 -11.40
N LYS A 192 3.98 13.21 -10.26
CA LYS A 192 3.76 13.91 -8.99
C LYS A 192 4.30 13.07 -7.84
N VAL A 193 4.75 13.74 -6.79
CA VAL A 193 5.12 13.11 -5.53
C VAL A 193 4.21 13.66 -4.43
N LEU A 194 3.52 12.78 -3.73
CA LEU A 194 2.66 13.17 -2.62
C LEU A 194 3.49 13.30 -1.34
N SER A 195 3.23 14.36 -0.56
CA SER A 195 3.85 14.56 0.74
C SER A 195 3.35 13.54 1.77
N PRO A 196 4.00 13.43 2.95
CA PRO A 196 3.52 12.56 4.02
C PRO A 196 2.13 12.96 4.59
N GLU A 197 1.55 14.10 4.19
CA GLU A 197 0.15 14.41 4.54
C GLU A 197 -0.81 13.34 3.98
N TYR A 198 -0.46 12.71 2.86
CA TYR A 198 -1.27 11.69 2.17
C TYR A 198 -1.04 10.28 2.70
N LEU A 199 -0.07 10.06 3.59
CA LEU A 199 0.00 8.84 4.38
C LEU A 199 0.83 9.05 5.65
N TRP A 200 0.19 8.93 6.81
CA TRP A 200 0.81 9.24 8.09
C TRP A 200 0.47 8.24 9.20
N ASP A 201 1.37 8.03 10.15
CA ASP A 201 1.05 7.37 11.42
C ASP A 201 1.24 8.36 12.56
N GLN A 202 0.11 8.85 13.07
CA GLN A 202 0.11 9.83 14.15
C GLN A 202 0.54 9.21 15.48
N GLN A 203 0.31 7.91 15.69
CA GLN A 203 0.68 7.22 16.92
C GLN A 203 2.21 7.12 17.05
N LEU A 204 2.89 6.85 15.94
CA LEU A 204 4.34 6.68 15.91
C LEU A 204 5.11 7.98 15.73
N LEU A 205 4.57 8.93 14.94
CA LEU A 205 5.30 10.12 14.52
C LEU A 205 4.74 11.44 15.07
N GLY A 206 3.65 11.39 15.83
CA GLY A 206 2.96 12.57 16.32
C GLY A 206 2.36 13.40 15.18
N TRP A 207 2.26 14.72 15.37
CA TRP A 207 1.81 15.66 14.33
C TRP A 207 2.81 16.83 14.24
N PRO A 208 3.86 16.71 13.42
CA PRO A 208 4.87 17.75 13.28
C PRO A 208 4.32 18.96 12.53
N ALA A 209 4.81 20.16 12.87
CA ALA A 209 4.33 21.44 12.32
C ALA A 209 4.49 21.58 10.79
N VAL A 210 5.37 20.78 10.18
CA VAL A 210 5.54 20.73 8.71
C VAL A 210 4.31 20.18 7.99
N LEU A 211 3.50 19.34 8.67
CA LEU A 211 2.27 18.78 8.12
C LEU A 211 1.09 19.66 8.51
N ARG A 212 0.54 20.37 7.53
CA ARG A 212 -0.63 21.23 7.78
C ARG A 212 -1.90 20.40 7.91
N LYS A 213 -1.92 19.21 7.32
CA LYS A 213 -3.05 18.27 7.32
C LYS A 213 -2.56 16.83 7.48
N LEU A 214 -3.38 16.01 8.13
CA LEU A 214 -3.24 14.55 8.13
C LEU A 214 -4.43 13.98 7.36
N ARG A 215 -4.23 13.61 6.10
CA ARG A 215 -5.33 13.32 5.15
C ARG A 215 -5.73 11.86 5.17
N PHE A 216 -4.75 10.97 5.29
CA PHE A 216 -4.94 9.53 5.31
C PHE A 216 -3.96 8.91 6.30
N THR A 217 -4.47 8.22 7.31
CA THR A 217 -3.69 7.85 8.49
C THR A 217 -3.82 6.38 8.86
N ALA A 218 -2.75 5.80 9.40
CA ALA A 218 -2.74 4.43 9.89
C ALA A 218 -3.74 4.21 11.02
N VAL A 219 -4.48 3.10 10.94
CA VAL A 219 -5.31 2.62 12.04
C VAL A 219 -4.44 1.77 12.97
N PRO A 220 -4.44 2.03 14.29
CA PRO A 220 -3.70 1.23 15.25
C PRO A 220 -4.07 -0.25 15.16
N LYS A 221 -3.05 -1.11 15.15
CA LYS A 221 -3.21 -2.56 14.97
C LYS A 221 -2.07 -3.32 15.63
N ASN A 222 -2.36 -4.55 16.04
CA ASN A 222 -1.32 -5.49 16.42
C ASN A 222 -0.96 -6.34 15.18
N HIS A 223 0.22 -6.10 14.62
CA HIS A 223 0.69 -6.77 13.41
C HIS A 223 0.71 -8.30 13.53
N GLN A 224 1.17 -8.83 14.68
CA GLN A 224 1.21 -10.28 14.90
C GLN A 224 -0.20 -10.90 14.93
N ALA A 225 -1.16 -10.23 15.58
CA ALA A 225 -2.52 -10.72 15.69
C ALA A 225 -3.29 -10.64 14.37
N VAL A 226 -3.11 -9.54 13.61
CA VAL A 226 -3.88 -9.33 12.37
C VAL A 226 -3.35 -10.12 11.17
N ARG A 227 -2.07 -10.50 11.20
CA ARG A 227 -1.40 -11.26 10.12
C ARG A 227 -1.46 -12.77 10.29
N ASN A 228 -1.59 -13.26 11.52
CA ASN A 228 -1.62 -14.69 11.79
C ASN A 228 -3.05 -15.14 12.09
N ARG A 229 -3.54 -16.11 11.31
CA ARG A 229 -4.91 -16.63 11.47
C ARG A 229 -5.08 -17.56 12.68
N GLU A 230 -4.02 -17.91 13.44
CA GLU A 230 -4.09 -18.79 14.62
C GLU A 230 -3.05 -18.46 15.70
N ARG A 231 -3.53 -18.01 16.88
CA ARG A 231 -3.12 -18.46 18.23
C ARG A 231 -4.16 -17.96 19.23
N LEU A 232 -5.32 -18.63 19.24
CA LEU A 232 -6.08 -18.83 20.48
C LEU A 232 -6.26 -20.34 20.64
N PRO A 233 -5.48 -20.93 21.55
CA PRO A 233 -6.05 -21.95 22.43
C PRO A 233 -5.75 -21.60 23.88
N GLY A 234 -6.75 -21.76 24.75
CA GLY A 234 -6.49 -21.83 26.18
C GLY A 234 -5.59 -23.03 26.49
N ALA A 235 -4.44 -22.78 27.10
CA ALA A 235 -3.74 -23.63 28.07
C ALA A 235 -2.37 -23.02 28.38
N LEU A 236 -2.21 -22.59 29.63
CA LEU A 236 -1.01 -22.56 30.48
C LEU A 236 0.38 -22.65 29.82
N GLY A 237 1.18 -21.62 30.09
CA GLY A 237 2.57 -21.78 30.55
C GLY A 237 3.64 -21.94 29.48
N GLY A 238 4.07 -20.82 28.89
CA GLY A 238 5.34 -20.74 28.16
C GLY A 238 5.70 -19.29 27.90
N LEU A 239 6.72 -18.77 28.60
CA LEU A 239 7.24 -17.41 28.43
C LEU A 239 7.61 -17.18 26.95
N PRO A 240 7.09 -16.12 26.29
CA PRO A 240 7.57 -15.77 24.97
C PRO A 240 8.99 -15.21 25.06
N ALA A 241 9.85 -15.68 24.14
CA ALA A 241 11.17 -15.15 23.90
C ALA A 241 11.12 -13.64 23.61
N ALA A 242 12.18 -12.94 24.01
CA ALA A 242 12.28 -11.48 23.94
C ALA A 242 11.97 -10.93 22.52
N PRO A 243 11.24 -9.81 22.42
CA PRO A 243 10.95 -9.19 21.13
C PRO A 243 12.24 -8.69 20.47
N SER A 244 12.50 -9.19 19.26
CA SER A 244 13.39 -8.54 18.30
C SER A 244 12.85 -7.14 17.99
N PRO A 245 13.71 -6.11 17.81
CA PRO A 245 13.28 -4.73 17.56
C PRO A 245 12.66 -4.63 16.16
N SER A 246 11.39 -5.02 16.06
CA SER A 246 10.56 -4.86 14.87
C SER A 246 10.20 -3.38 14.75
N ARG A 247 10.66 -2.79 13.65
CA ARG A 247 10.45 -1.38 13.32
C ARG A 247 8.97 -1.18 12.95
N PRO A 248 8.33 -0.11 13.41
CA PRO A 248 6.91 -0.10 13.75
C PRO A 248 5.91 0.01 12.57
N TRP A 249 6.38 -0.13 11.33
CA TRP A 249 5.55 0.10 10.13
C TRP A 249 4.98 -1.18 9.52
N PHE A 250 5.58 -2.34 9.84
CA PHE A 250 5.10 -3.64 9.40
C PHE A 250 5.29 -4.70 10.47
#